data_AF-A0A7K0U1Q9-F1
#
_entry.id   AF-A0A7K0U1Q9-F1
#
_cell.length_a   1.000
_cell.length_b   1.000
_cell.length_c   1.000
_cell.angle_alpha   90.00
_cell.angle_beta   90.00
_cell.angle_gamma   90.00
#
_symmetry.space_group_name_H-M   'P 1'
#
loop_
_entity.id
_entity.type
_entity.pdbx_description
1 polymer ?
#
loop_
_entity_poly.entity_id
_entity_poly.type
_entity_poly.pdbx_seq_one_letter_code
_entity_poly.pdbx_strand_id
1 'polypeptide(L)'
;LPAPLTLRMMTTGTEVVDPNTVTRWRSAVGERVALLNVYGPAEATLVTTTCLLSSLTTPINGAVPIGLPLPNTRVMLLDRAGHPVSIGAVGEICVAGAGVMRGYRGLDTPTIVPGDPARSIDRYYRTGDLGRIGPDGQLVFGGRSDRQVKIRGHRVELDGVEARLRTATGGSTVAAVVAHRAGRLVLLAAVESDGLVDDVGIRSRMAAGGSPAEVPAAVVGMARLPRLANGKLDRRTIAAEIVTSLLSTSPATTRALTDEPPSGPAAFGVPAMVALWNELFELADCHAGSDFFDLGGDSLLAIRLAAEVDVRFDLTMDLDLLYAARPLHALVGAVLDRAQGEAFEVIRPLATGEGQAIGTRVYFMHGALGQTHMWEPLATSLGDEHSVWAINGRIVRGVPAVNSASAACTEYVEALAHHCGEEPFIIVGYSATGVLAYETSRLAEAAGLPVRGVVLLETTPPALPRSIRSLAYASHLRHRQSTAAVVRWAVKRSLAKGAQVIGRRRPAGAPSTPTESNPPFVQLVKGHRPGRANIQVVLIETRDPGLALDLKLAWTAVARRRVDSHVLNVDHHLALIDPSHAPEVAAIIREFAHHQSGDRQ
;
A
#
# COMPACT_ATOMS: atom_id res chain seq x y z
N LEU A 1 3.18 7.90 -0.80
CA LEU A 1 2.17 8.80 -1.44
C LEU A 1 2.40 10.20 -0.89
N PRO A 2 2.40 11.25 -1.72
CA PRO A 2 2.31 12.62 -1.19
C PRO A 2 0.99 12.79 -0.44
N ALA A 3 0.99 13.54 0.66
CA ALA A 3 -0.24 13.81 1.41
C ALA A 3 -1.18 14.71 0.58
N PRO A 4 -2.51 14.52 0.63
CA PRO A 4 -3.46 15.33 -0.13
C PRO A 4 -3.21 16.84 0.00
N LEU A 5 -3.39 17.58 -1.09
CA LEU A 5 -3.25 19.05 -1.07
C LEU A 5 -4.29 19.73 -0.16
N THR A 6 -5.40 19.04 0.12
CA THR A 6 -6.44 19.44 1.08
C THR A 6 -6.14 19.11 2.53
N LEU A 7 -5.17 18.23 2.84
CA LEU A 7 -4.82 17.88 4.21
C LEU A 7 -4.19 19.08 4.93
N ARG A 8 -4.78 19.48 6.07
CA ARG A 8 -4.31 20.61 6.90
C ARG A 8 -3.79 20.21 8.28
N MET A 9 -4.27 19.08 8.79
CA MET A 9 -3.92 18.56 10.12
C MET A 9 -3.84 17.04 10.08
N MET A 10 -2.87 16.48 10.81
CA MET A 10 -2.69 15.05 11.03
C MET A 10 -2.49 14.82 12.53
N THR A 11 -3.28 13.93 13.12
CA THR A 11 -3.08 13.45 14.49
C THR A 11 -2.44 12.07 14.46
N THR A 12 -1.30 11.93 15.13
CA THR A 12 -0.69 10.64 15.46
C THR A 12 -0.76 10.42 16.96
N GLY A 13 -0.73 9.17 17.42
CA GLY A 13 -0.88 8.84 18.83
C GLY A 13 -1.05 7.34 19.02
N THR A 14 -1.60 6.96 20.17
CA THR A 14 -1.80 5.56 20.62
C THR A 14 -0.52 4.75 20.87
N GLU A 15 0.56 4.91 20.10
CA GLU A 15 1.87 4.29 20.33
C GLU A 15 2.97 5.34 20.54
N VAL A 16 4.16 4.92 20.97
CA VAL A 16 5.30 5.83 21.12
C VAL A 16 5.77 6.25 19.72
N VAL A 17 5.61 7.52 19.41
CA VAL A 17 5.99 8.07 18.10
C VAL A 17 7.51 8.06 17.95
N ASP A 18 8.01 7.44 16.88
CA ASP A 18 9.42 7.48 16.50
C ASP A 18 9.82 8.88 15.98
N PRO A 19 10.85 9.54 16.55
CA PRO A 19 11.35 10.83 16.09
C PRO A 19 11.75 10.84 14.60
N ASN A 20 12.29 9.75 14.07
CA ASN A 20 12.68 9.67 12.66
C ASN A 20 11.46 9.70 11.73
N THR A 21 10.34 9.13 12.18
CA THR A 21 9.06 9.17 11.47
C THR A 21 8.46 10.58 11.49
N VAL A 22 8.59 11.33 12.58
CA VAL A 22 8.24 12.77 12.62
C VAL A 22 9.09 13.57 11.62
N THR A 23 10.40 13.35 11.60
CA THR A 23 11.32 14.01 10.65
C THR A 23 10.97 13.67 9.21
N ARG A 24 10.77 12.39 8.86
CA ARG A 24 10.34 11.95 7.52
C ARG A 24 9.01 12.56 7.11
N TRP A 25 8.04 12.67 8.01
CA TRP A 25 6.76 13.33 7.75
C TRP A 25 6.96 14.80 7.39
N ARG A 26 7.68 15.57 8.23
CA ARG A 26 7.98 16.99 7.97
C ARG A 26 8.69 17.18 6.63
N SER A 27 9.67 16.34 6.28
CA SER A 27 10.35 16.39 4.97
C SER A 27 9.44 16.08 3.78
N ALA A 28 8.34 15.33 3.97
CA ALA A 28 7.43 14.94 2.90
C ALA A 28 6.27 15.92 2.68
N VAL A 29 5.83 16.66 3.71
CA VAL A 29 4.66 17.56 3.61
C VAL A 29 4.96 19.03 3.94
N GLY A 30 6.17 19.33 4.41
CA GLY A 30 6.57 20.66 4.88
C GLY A 30 5.79 21.11 6.12
N GLU A 31 5.75 22.42 6.35
CA GLU A 31 5.01 23.04 7.45
C GLU A 31 3.51 23.20 7.16
N ARG A 32 3.06 22.87 5.94
CA ARG A 32 1.67 22.99 5.46
C ARG A 32 0.66 22.20 6.31
N VAL A 33 1.09 21.08 6.90
CA VAL A 33 0.23 20.16 7.63
C VAL A 33 0.63 20.14 9.10
N ALA A 34 -0.24 20.64 9.97
CA ALA A 34 -0.05 20.57 11.42
C ALA A 34 0.00 19.10 11.85
N LEU A 35 1.11 18.64 12.43
CA LEU A 35 1.23 17.31 13.00
C LEU A 35 1.08 17.41 14.53
N LEU A 36 0.08 16.73 15.08
CA LEU A 36 -0.12 16.63 16.53
C LEU A 36 0.20 15.22 17.00
N ASN A 37 0.97 15.10 18.08
CA ASN A 37 1.01 13.88 18.89
C ASN A 37 -0.11 13.96 19.93
N VAL A 38 -0.91 12.91 20.07
CA VAL A 38 -2.02 12.84 21.01
C VAL A 38 -1.88 11.62 21.91
N TYR A 39 -2.12 11.81 23.20
CA TYR A 39 -2.09 10.75 24.20
C TYR A 39 -3.35 10.81 25.06
N GLY A 40 -3.94 9.65 25.29
CA GLY A 40 -5.01 9.46 26.25
C GLY A 40 -5.36 7.97 26.38
N PRO A 41 -5.62 7.47 27.60
CA PRO A 41 -6.29 6.18 27.78
C PRO A 41 -7.78 6.31 27.44
N ALA A 42 -8.44 5.20 27.08
CA ALA A 42 -9.87 5.19 26.79
C ALA A 42 -10.70 5.66 27.99
N GLU A 43 -10.23 5.33 29.19
CA GLU A 43 -10.78 5.73 30.49
C GLU A 43 -10.72 7.24 30.78
N ALA A 44 -9.98 8.01 29.98
CA ALA A 44 -9.91 9.48 30.03
C ALA A 44 -10.50 10.15 28.77
N THR A 45 -11.37 9.45 28.05
CA THR A 45 -12.09 9.94 26.86
C THR A 45 -11.15 10.32 25.70
N LEU A 46 -10.56 9.30 25.07
CA LEU A 46 -9.77 9.36 23.82
C LEU A 46 -8.43 10.11 23.92
N VAL A 47 -8.44 11.41 24.24
CA VAL A 47 -7.25 12.26 24.28
C VAL A 47 -7.25 13.09 25.56
N THR A 48 -6.13 13.05 26.27
CA THR A 48 -5.86 13.73 27.54
C THR A 48 -4.84 14.85 27.35
N THR A 49 -3.77 14.59 26.57
CA THR A 49 -2.73 15.56 26.26
C THR A 49 -2.44 15.62 24.76
N THR A 50 -2.00 16.78 24.29
CA THR A 50 -1.60 16.98 22.89
C THR A 50 -0.32 17.79 22.79
N CYS A 51 0.59 17.40 21.89
CA CYS A 51 1.75 18.20 21.50
C CYS A 51 1.64 18.57 20.01
N LEU A 52 1.68 19.86 19.68
CA LEU A 52 1.84 20.31 18.30
C LEU A 52 3.29 20.08 17.88
N LEU A 53 3.56 18.94 17.23
CA LEU A 53 4.91 18.59 16.83
C LEU A 53 5.46 19.56 15.78
N SER A 54 4.62 20.16 14.93
CA SER A 54 5.09 21.13 13.93
C SER A 54 5.66 22.43 14.51
N SER A 55 5.35 22.78 15.78
CA SER A 55 5.92 23.97 16.44
C SER A 55 7.17 23.69 17.28
N LEU A 56 7.68 22.45 17.31
CA LEU A 56 8.92 22.12 18.02
C LEU A 56 10.14 22.55 17.18
N THR A 57 10.77 23.64 17.60
CA THR A 57 11.91 24.32 16.95
C THR A 57 13.23 23.57 17.09
N THR A 58 13.38 22.74 18.13
CA THR A 58 14.52 21.84 18.32
C THR A 58 14.31 20.49 17.62
N PRO A 59 15.38 19.87 17.08
CA PRO A 59 15.33 18.46 16.69
C PRO A 59 14.94 17.58 17.88
N ILE A 60 14.05 16.61 17.66
CA ILE A 60 13.61 15.68 18.71
C ILE A 60 14.71 14.64 18.95
N ASN A 61 15.75 15.03 19.68
CA ASN A 61 16.91 14.19 20.03
C ASN A 61 16.62 13.27 21.23
N GLY A 62 15.44 12.65 21.26
CA GLY A 62 14.94 11.88 22.40
C GLY A 62 13.51 11.38 22.20
N ALA A 63 12.80 11.07 23.28
CA ALA A 63 11.39 10.66 23.19
C ALA A 63 10.50 11.83 22.72
N VAL A 64 9.57 11.54 21.80
CA VAL A 64 8.58 12.53 21.33
C VAL A 64 7.65 12.90 22.50
N PRO A 65 7.49 14.19 22.84
CA PRO A 65 6.60 14.60 23.92
C PRO A 65 5.13 14.28 23.61
N ILE A 66 4.39 13.84 24.62
CA ILE A 66 2.94 13.63 24.58
C ILE A 66 2.14 14.89 24.92
N GLY A 67 2.83 15.95 25.37
CA GLY A 67 2.33 17.32 25.28
C GLY A 67 1.81 17.92 26.58
N LEU A 68 0.85 18.83 26.44
CA LEU A 68 0.16 19.49 27.55
C LEU A 68 -1.30 19.00 27.67
N PRO A 69 -1.92 19.07 28.86
CA PRO A 69 -3.33 18.69 29.04
C PRO A 69 -4.30 19.51 28.19
N LEU A 70 -5.36 18.86 27.72
CA LEU A 70 -6.49 19.55 27.10
C LEU A 70 -7.28 20.40 28.14
N PRO A 71 -8.10 21.38 27.68
CA PRO A 71 -9.03 22.09 28.55
C PRO A 71 -9.88 21.14 29.41
N ASN A 72 -10.22 21.56 30.63
CA ASN A 72 -10.98 20.78 31.62
C ASN A 72 -10.33 19.44 32.04
N THR A 73 -9.04 19.26 31.75
CA THR A 73 -8.24 18.08 32.11
C THR A 73 -7.06 18.52 32.99
N ARG A 74 -6.77 17.77 34.06
CA ARG A 74 -5.53 17.91 34.83
C ARG A 74 -4.74 16.62 34.72
N VAL A 75 -3.43 16.73 34.49
CA VAL A 75 -2.51 15.58 34.57
C VAL A 75 -1.58 15.79 35.76
N MET A 76 -1.39 14.73 36.54
CA MET A 76 -0.50 14.66 37.70
C MET A 76 0.50 13.54 37.47
N LEU A 77 1.72 13.70 38.00
CA LEU A 77 2.69 12.61 38.11
C LEU A 77 2.82 12.26 39.58
N LEU A 78 2.39 11.06 39.95
CA LEU A 78 2.36 10.61 41.35
C LEU A 78 3.37 9.48 41.60
N ASP A 79 3.92 9.42 42.81
CA ASP A 79 4.69 8.27 43.28
C ASP A 79 3.78 7.10 43.68
N ARG A 80 4.37 6.00 44.17
CA ARG A 80 3.60 4.81 44.60
C ARG A 80 2.72 5.05 45.83
N ALA A 81 3.00 6.07 46.62
CA ALA A 81 2.21 6.46 47.79
C ALA A 81 1.13 7.52 47.44
N GLY A 82 1.09 8.01 46.20
CA GLY A 82 0.13 9.00 45.73
C GLY A 82 0.60 10.45 45.85
N HIS A 83 1.87 10.69 46.20
CA HIS A 83 2.40 12.05 46.31
C HIS A 83 2.89 12.58 44.96
N PRO A 84 2.71 13.88 44.66
CA PRO A 84 3.28 14.48 43.45
C PRO A 84 4.80 14.39 43.40
N VAL A 85 5.37 14.00 42.25
CA VAL A 85 6.82 14.01 42.02
C VAL A 85 7.31 15.36 41.49
N SER A 86 8.58 15.67 41.72
CA SER A 86 9.23 16.88 41.20
C SER A 86 9.35 16.88 39.66
N ILE A 87 9.51 18.08 39.07
CA ILE A 87 9.81 18.22 37.63
C ILE A 87 11.07 17.40 37.28
N GLY A 88 11.04 16.71 36.12
CA GLY A 88 12.10 15.80 35.68
C GLY A 88 12.07 14.40 36.30
N ALA A 89 11.46 14.20 37.47
CA ALA A 89 11.32 12.89 38.09
C ALA A 89 10.26 12.03 37.37
N VAL A 90 10.42 10.71 37.44
CA VAL A 90 9.46 9.75 36.88
C VAL A 90 8.36 9.45 37.90
N GLY A 91 7.10 9.61 37.49
CA GLY A 91 5.92 9.24 38.26
C GLY A 91 4.88 8.54 37.39
N GLU A 92 3.84 7.99 38.01
CA GLU A 92 2.66 7.48 37.30
C GLU A 92 1.80 8.64 36.81
N ILE A 93 1.47 8.63 35.52
CA ILE A 93 0.54 9.57 34.90
C ILE A 93 -0.86 9.30 35.47
N CYS A 94 -1.42 10.30 36.13
CA CYS A 94 -2.76 10.27 36.72
C CYS A 94 -3.60 11.39 36.11
N VAL A 95 -4.85 11.09 35.73
CA VAL A 95 -5.71 12.01 34.97
C VAL A 95 -6.95 12.39 35.77
N ALA A 96 -7.22 13.68 35.91
CA ALA A 96 -8.42 14.21 36.55
C ALA A 96 -9.18 15.16 35.61
N GLY A 97 -10.45 15.43 35.94
CA GLY A 97 -11.29 16.38 35.21
C GLY A 97 -12.38 15.71 34.36
N ALA A 98 -12.97 16.47 33.44
CA ALA A 98 -14.22 16.12 32.78
C ALA A 98 -14.13 14.86 31.88
N GLY A 99 -12.95 14.53 31.37
CA GLY A 99 -12.72 13.34 30.53
C GLY A 99 -12.67 12.01 31.30
N VAL A 100 -12.59 12.01 32.63
CA VAL A 100 -12.49 10.77 33.43
C VAL A 100 -13.81 10.01 33.42
N MET A 101 -13.75 8.76 32.93
CA MET A 101 -14.90 7.84 32.85
C MET A 101 -15.67 7.70 34.18
N ARG A 102 -16.93 7.25 34.08
CA ARG A 102 -17.75 6.94 35.27
C ARG A 102 -17.32 5.66 36.00
N GLY A 103 -16.61 4.76 35.31
CA GLY A 103 -16.24 3.43 35.78
C GLY A 103 -16.48 2.37 34.71
N TYR A 104 -16.01 1.15 34.95
CA TYR A 104 -16.27 0.01 34.06
C TYR A 104 -17.67 -0.58 34.30
N ARG A 105 -18.32 -1.09 33.24
CA ARG A 105 -19.68 -1.64 33.35
C ARG A 105 -19.66 -2.97 34.12
N GLY A 106 -20.25 -3.00 35.30
CA GLY A 106 -20.40 -4.22 36.11
C GLY A 106 -19.15 -4.65 36.87
N LEU A 107 -18.18 -3.75 37.05
CA LEU A 107 -16.95 -4.00 37.80
C LEU A 107 -16.67 -2.81 38.74
N ASP A 108 -16.25 -3.12 39.97
CA ASP A 108 -15.63 -2.12 40.83
C ASP A 108 -14.36 -1.59 40.14
N THR A 109 -14.12 -0.28 40.25
CA THR A 109 -13.10 0.41 39.46
C THR A 109 -11.96 0.93 40.37
N PRO A 110 -11.06 0.06 40.87
CA PRO A 110 -10.00 0.44 41.83
C PRO A 110 -8.95 1.42 41.25
N THR A 111 -9.00 1.69 39.95
CA THR A 111 -8.17 2.68 39.26
C THR A 111 -8.75 4.09 39.28
N ILE A 112 -10.03 4.29 39.63
CA ILE A 112 -10.60 5.60 39.95
C ILE A 112 -10.42 5.83 41.45
N VAL A 113 -9.62 6.84 41.79
CA VAL A 113 -9.29 7.19 43.18
C VAL A 113 -9.95 8.53 43.53
N PRO A 114 -10.55 8.67 44.74
CA PRO A 114 -10.97 9.97 45.26
C PRO A 114 -9.80 10.97 45.22
N GLY A 115 -10.08 12.20 44.78
CA GLY A 115 -9.09 13.25 44.67
C GLY A 115 -8.87 14.00 45.98
N ASP A 116 -8.01 15.01 45.91
CA ASP A 116 -7.77 15.98 46.98
C ASP A 116 -8.72 17.19 46.79
N PRO A 117 -9.73 17.39 47.67
CA PRO A 117 -10.65 18.52 47.57
C PRO A 117 -9.94 19.87 47.70
N ALA A 118 -8.83 19.96 48.44
CA ALA A 118 -8.05 21.19 48.59
C ALA A 118 -7.36 21.60 47.27
N ARG A 119 -7.18 20.66 46.33
CA ARG A 119 -6.70 20.90 44.96
C ARG A 119 -7.84 21.07 43.95
N SER A 120 -9.10 21.07 44.40
CA SER A 120 -10.29 21.02 43.54
C SER A 120 -10.24 19.85 42.55
N ILE A 121 -9.92 18.65 43.08
CA ILE A 121 -9.93 17.38 42.36
C ILE A 121 -10.91 16.45 43.08
N ASP A 122 -12.04 16.17 42.44
CA ASP A 122 -13.07 15.24 42.95
C ASP A 122 -12.61 13.78 42.86
N ARG A 123 -12.11 13.38 41.67
CA ARG A 123 -11.55 12.06 41.41
C ARG A 123 -10.46 12.11 40.34
N TYR A 124 -9.62 11.08 40.31
CA TYR A 124 -8.65 10.88 39.24
C TYR A 124 -8.52 9.40 38.85
N TYR A 125 -8.11 9.15 37.62
CA TYR A 125 -7.82 7.83 37.08
C TYR A 125 -6.31 7.57 37.06
N ARG A 126 -5.90 6.43 37.61
CA ARG A 126 -4.54 5.88 37.56
C ARG A 126 -4.34 5.11 36.26
N THR A 127 -3.42 5.56 35.42
CA THR A 127 -3.29 5.02 34.05
C THR A 127 -2.40 3.78 33.95
N GLY A 128 -1.54 3.53 34.94
CA GLY A 128 -0.41 2.59 34.85
C GLY A 128 0.70 3.02 33.88
N ASP A 129 0.57 4.16 33.21
CA ASP A 129 1.64 4.75 32.38
C ASP A 129 2.60 5.56 33.26
N LEU A 130 3.90 5.44 32.98
CA LEU A 130 4.95 6.24 33.60
C LEU A 130 5.28 7.44 32.71
N GLY A 131 5.64 8.56 33.33
CA GLY A 131 6.06 9.76 32.60
C GLY A 131 6.89 10.71 33.45
N ARG A 132 7.44 11.74 32.79
CA ARG A 132 8.12 12.86 33.42
C ARG A 132 7.81 14.17 32.69
N ILE A 133 7.85 15.29 33.41
CA ILE A 133 7.80 16.63 32.81
C ILE A 133 9.21 17.02 32.37
N GLY A 134 9.37 17.40 31.10
CA GLY A 134 10.61 17.90 30.52
C GLY A 134 10.97 19.33 30.98
N PRO A 135 12.19 19.80 30.69
CA PRO A 135 12.61 21.16 31.05
C PRO A 135 11.82 22.26 30.31
N ASP A 136 11.17 21.91 29.21
CA ASP A 136 10.25 22.71 28.41
C ASP A 136 8.80 22.66 28.90
N GLY A 137 8.54 21.99 30.04
CA GLY A 137 7.21 21.80 30.60
C GLY A 137 6.36 20.75 29.89
N GLN A 138 6.85 20.11 28.82
CA GLN A 138 6.11 19.10 28.08
C GLN A 138 6.09 17.77 28.84
N LEU A 139 4.96 17.06 28.82
CA LEU A 139 4.91 15.70 29.34
C LEU A 139 5.57 14.73 28.36
N VAL A 140 6.44 13.86 28.87
CA VAL A 140 7.14 12.82 28.12
C VAL A 140 6.76 11.44 28.67
N PHE A 141 6.33 10.55 27.77
CA PHE A 141 6.00 9.16 28.09
C PHE A 141 7.26 8.36 28.45
N GLY A 142 7.19 7.55 29.51
CA GLY A 142 8.30 6.79 30.08
C GLY A 142 8.10 5.27 30.08
N GLY A 143 7.01 4.75 29.52
CA GLY A 143 6.67 3.31 29.52
C GLY A 143 5.46 3.01 30.42
N ARG A 144 5.28 1.74 30.79
CA ARG A 144 4.23 1.29 31.71
C ARG A 144 4.82 0.69 32.99
N SER A 145 4.06 0.78 34.08
CA SER A 145 4.38 0.14 35.36
C SER A 145 3.87 -1.31 35.47
N ASP A 146 3.00 -1.72 34.55
CA ASP A 146 2.37 -3.04 34.51
C ASP A 146 2.81 -3.87 33.28
N ARG A 147 2.11 -4.99 33.02
CA ARG A 147 2.42 -5.95 31.95
C ARG A 147 1.64 -5.70 30.65
N GLN A 148 1.04 -4.54 30.47
CA GLN A 148 0.30 -4.23 29.25
C GLN A 148 1.26 -3.83 28.13
N VAL A 149 0.96 -4.27 26.91
CA VAL A 149 1.75 -3.96 25.71
C VAL A 149 0.83 -3.46 24.60
N LYS A 150 1.40 -2.77 23.62
CA LYS A 150 0.71 -2.43 22.37
C LYS A 150 1.30 -3.22 21.23
N ILE A 151 0.46 -4.00 20.56
CA ILE A 151 0.84 -4.90 19.48
C ILE A 151 -0.06 -4.55 18.31
N ARG A 152 0.54 -4.03 17.22
CA ARG A 152 -0.18 -3.60 16.02
C ARG A 152 -1.29 -2.57 16.33
N GLY A 153 -1.04 -1.61 17.23
CA GLY A 153 -2.03 -0.63 17.70
C GLY A 153 -3.05 -1.13 18.73
N HIS A 154 -3.14 -2.44 18.99
CA HIS A 154 -4.06 -3.00 19.99
C HIS A 154 -3.41 -3.03 21.38
N ARG A 155 -4.14 -2.60 22.41
CA ARG A 155 -3.77 -2.79 23.82
C ARG A 155 -3.99 -4.25 24.19
N VAL A 156 -2.95 -4.95 24.60
CA VAL A 156 -2.95 -6.38 24.93
C VAL A 156 -2.53 -6.56 26.38
N GLU A 157 -3.41 -7.17 27.16
CA GLU A 157 -3.20 -7.52 28.56
C GLU A 157 -2.46 -8.87 28.65
N LEU A 158 -1.13 -8.87 28.82
CA LEU A 158 -0.36 -10.14 28.83
C LEU A 158 -0.83 -11.12 29.90
N ASP A 159 -1.38 -10.65 31.02
CA ASP A 159 -1.90 -11.52 32.07
C ASP A 159 -3.25 -12.17 31.68
N GLY A 160 -4.04 -11.50 30.83
CA GLY A 160 -5.24 -12.05 30.19
C GLY A 160 -4.91 -13.05 29.07
N VAL A 161 -3.86 -12.77 28.29
CA VAL A 161 -3.26 -13.73 27.33
C VAL A 161 -2.79 -14.99 28.08
N GLU A 162 -2.06 -14.84 29.19
CA GLU A 162 -1.65 -15.99 30.02
C GLU A 162 -2.85 -16.75 30.61
N ALA A 163 -3.94 -16.08 31.01
CA ALA A 163 -5.15 -16.76 31.48
C ALA A 163 -5.80 -17.62 30.38
N ARG A 164 -5.94 -17.08 29.17
CA ARG A 164 -6.45 -17.83 28.00
C ARG A 164 -5.51 -18.96 27.57
N LEU A 165 -4.20 -18.74 27.62
CA LEU A 165 -3.19 -19.79 27.38
C LEU A 165 -3.35 -20.96 28.35
N ARG A 166 -3.47 -20.70 29.67
CA ARG A 166 -3.70 -21.75 30.68
C ARG A 166 -4.95 -22.58 30.37
N THR A 167 -6.04 -21.96 29.91
CA THR A 167 -7.24 -22.67 29.47
C THR A 167 -6.97 -23.51 28.21
N ALA A 168 -6.27 -22.95 27.22
CA ALA A 168 -5.95 -23.63 25.96
C ALA A 168 -4.93 -24.77 26.09
N THR A 169 -4.13 -24.82 27.16
CA THR A 169 -3.14 -25.87 27.48
C THR A 169 -3.61 -26.88 28.53
N GLY A 170 -4.84 -26.75 29.07
CA GLY A 170 -5.33 -27.66 30.11
C GLY A 170 -4.74 -27.43 31.51
N GLY A 171 -4.23 -26.22 31.78
CA GLY A 171 -3.78 -25.80 33.11
C GLY A 171 -2.27 -25.68 33.31
N SER A 172 -1.45 -25.93 32.29
CA SER A 172 0.02 -25.83 32.39
C SER A 172 0.50 -24.43 32.84
N THR A 173 1.69 -24.37 33.44
CA THR A 173 2.37 -23.08 33.62
C THR A 173 2.70 -22.49 32.25
N VAL A 174 2.36 -21.23 32.03
CA VAL A 174 2.61 -20.51 30.78
C VAL A 174 3.19 -19.13 31.03
N ALA A 175 3.90 -18.59 30.05
CA ALA A 175 4.36 -17.20 30.02
C ALA A 175 3.99 -16.54 28.71
N ALA A 176 3.31 -15.39 28.76
CA ALA A 176 3.18 -14.51 27.60
C ALA A 176 4.30 -13.46 27.65
N VAL A 177 5.06 -13.40 26.57
CA VAL A 177 6.23 -12.53 26.43
C VAL A 177 6.19 -11.80 25.08
N VAL A 178 6.96 -10.72 24.96
CA VAL A 178 7.12 -10.00 23.70
C VAL A 178 8.58 -9.94 23.30
N ALA A 179 8.83 -10.05 22.00
CA ALA A 179 10.15 -9.93 21.40
C ALA A 179 10.11 -8.99 20.20
N HIS A 180 11.27 -8.49 19.76
CA HIS A 180 11.37 -7.78 18.48
C HIS A 180 11.84 -8.74 17.39
N ARG A 181 11.05 -8.90 16.32
CA ARG A 181 11.42 -9.63 15.09
C ARG A 181 11.30 -8.66 13.92
N ALA A 182 12.35 -8.53 13.09
CA ALA A 182 12.41 -7.56 11.99
C ALA A 182 11.94 -6.13 12.39
N GLY A 183 12.42 -5.63 13.54
CA GLY A 183 12.06 -4.32 14.09
C GLY A 183 10.65 -4.18 14.67
N ARG A 184 9.81 -5.22 14.65
CA ARG A 184 8.42 -5.21 15.14
C ARG A 184 8.25 -5.99 16.43
N LEU A 185 7.38 -5.50 17.31
CA LEU A 185 6.99 -6.20 18.54
C LEU A 185 6.02 -7.36 18.21
N VAL A 186 6.39 -8.58 18.57
CA VAL A 186 5.58 -9.80 18.39
C VAL A 186 5.24 -10.44 19.73
N LEU A 187 4.02 -10.98 19.85
CA LEU A 187 3.57 -11.77 20.99
C LEU A 187 4.05 -13.21 20.85
N LEU A 188 4.70 -13.76 21.88
CA LEU A 188 5.17 -15.14 21.94
C LEU A 188 4.70 -15.78 23.24
N ALA A 189 4.54 -17.10 23.24
CA ALA A 189 4.18 -17.86 24.42
C ALA A 189 5.17 -18.99 24.70
N ALA A 190 5.46 -19.22 25.98
CA ALA A 190 6.10 -20.45 26.43
C ALA A 190 5.12 -21.27 27.29
N VAL A 191 5.20 -22.59 27.17
CA VAL A 191 4.41 -23.56 27.95
C VAL A 191 5.38 -24.52 28.64
N GLU A 192 5.24 -24.66 29.96
CA GLU A 192 6.01 -25.64 30.74
C GLU A 192 5.50 -27.05 30.41
N SER A 193 6.34 -27.85 29.74
CA SER A 193 6.00 -29.17 29.17
C SER A 193 7.24 -30.02 28.94
N ASP A 194 7.21 -31.28 29.39
CA ASP A 194 8.26 -32.29 29.12
C ASP A 194 8.18 -32.90 27.71
N GLY A 195 7.13 -32.57 26.93
CA GLY A 195 6.89 -33.10 25.59
C GLY A 195 6.57 -32.01 24.55
N LEU A 196 6.47 -32.43 23.29
CA LEU A 196 6.16 -31.54 22.16
C LEU A 196 4.81 -30.84 22.37
N VAL A 197 4.76 -29.53 22.13
CA VAL A 197 3.56 -28.71 22.34
C VAL A 197 2.81 -28.52 21.01
N ASP A 198 1.49 -28.72 21.06
CA ASP A 198 0.54 -28.46 19.96
C ASP A 198 0.35 -26.94 19.75
N ASP A 199 1.36 -26.27 19.18
CA ASP A 199 1.31 -24.83 18.88
C ASP A 199 0.05 -24.45 18.07
N VAL A 200 -0.18 -25.16 16.96
CA VAL A 200 -1.26 -24.88 16.02
C VAL A 200 -2.62 -25.01 16.69
N GLY A 201 -2.88 -26.08 17.43
CA GLY A 201 -4.14 -26.27 18.13
C GLY A 201 -4.32 -25.31 19.31
N ILE A 202 -3.27 -24.96 20.05
CA ILE A 202 -3.33 -23.92 21.10
C ILE A 202 -3.72 -22.57 20.49
N ARG A 203 -3.03 -22.15 19.43
CA ARG A 203 -3.30 -20.89 18.73
C ARG A 203 -4.70 -20.85 18.12
N SER A 204 -5.17 -21.97 17.57
CA SER A 204 -6.55 -22.14 17.10
C SER A 204 -7.58 -21.98 18.22
N ARG A 205 -7.39 -22.67 19.36
CA ARG A 205 -8.25 -22.54 20.57
C ARG A 205 -8.24 -21.12 21.12
N MET A 206 -7.12 -20.40 21.03
CA MET A 206 -7.07 -18.98 21.40
C MET A 206 -7.84 -18.10 20.41
N ALA A 207 -7.65 -18.28 19.09
CA ALA A 207 -8.29 -17.47 18.06
C ALA A 207 -9.84 -17.54 18.11
N ALA A 208 -10.40 -18.68 18.52
CA ALA A 208 -11.84 -18.87 18.67
C ALA A 208 -12.51 -18.01 19.76
N GLY A 209 -11.73 -17.31 20.61
CA GLY A 209 -12.27 -16.57 21.77
C GLY A 209 -11.44 -15.36 22.20
N GLY A 210 -10.78 -14.65 21.28
CA GLY A 210 -10.10 -13.40 21.58
C GLY A 210 -9.67 -12.63 20.33
N SER A 211 -9.09 -11.44 20.53
CA SER A 211 -8.63 -10.61 19.43
C SER A 211 -7.42 -11.24 18.71
N PRO A 212 -7.27 -11.09 17.38
CA PRO A 212 -6.07 -11.55 16.66
C PRO A 212 -4.74 -11.03 17.21
N ALA A 213 -4.74 -9.86 17.88
CA ALA A 213 -3.55 -9.30 18.53
C ALA A 213 -3.17 -10.00 19.85
N GLU A 214 -4.09 -10.78 20.44
CA GLU A 214 -3.89 -11.54 21.67
C GLU A 214 -3.53 -13.02 21.41
N VAL A 215 -3.48 -13.44 20.14
CA VAL A 215 -3.03 -14.78 19.75
C VAL A 215 -1.50 -14.72 19.55
N PRO A 216 -0.70 -15.54 20.26
CA PRO A 216 0.74 -15.58 20.06
C PRO A 216 1.12 -15.99 18.63
N ALA A 217 2.22 -15.40 18.13
CA ALA A 217 2.86 -15.74 16.88
C ALA A 217 3.55 -17.12 16.91
N ALA A 218 3.89 -17.61 18.10
CA ALA A 218 4.34 -18.98 18.34
C ALA A 218 4.16 -19.35 19.82
N VAL A 219 3.91 -20.62 20.07
CA VAL A 219 3.83 -21.26 21.39
C VAL A 219 4.92 -22.33 21.46
N VAL A 220 5.92 -22.12 22.32
CA VAL A 220 7.09 -23.01 22.44
C VAL A 220 7.02 -23.81 23.75
N GLY A 221 7.25 -25.12 23.66
CA GLY A 221 7.39 -25.99 24.82
C GLY A 221 8.77 -25.86 25.47
N MET A 222 8.79 -25.78 26.80
CA MET A 222 10.02 -25.74 27.60
C MET A 222 9.89 -26.68 28.79
N ALA A 223 10.85 -27.58 29.02
CA ALA A 223 10.81 -28.53 30.14
C ALA A 223 10.71 -27.85 31.52
N ARG A 224 11.25 -26.63 31.66
CA ARG A 224 11.05 -25.76 32.80
C ARG A 224 11.13 -24.31 32.37
N LEU A 225 10.21 -23.47 32.84
CA LEU A 225 10.27 -22.03 32.59
C LEU A 225 11.26 -21.35 33.55
N PRO A 226 12.24 -20.55 33.06
CA PRO A 226 13.12 -19.72 33.88
C PRO A 226 12.38 -18.89 34.92
N ARG A 227 12.98 -18.77 36.13
CA ARG A 227 12.43 -18.04 37.28
C ARG A 227 13.50 -17.19 37.94
N LEU A 228 13.10 -16.00 38.39
CA LEU A 228 13.88 -15.11 39.25
C LEU A 228 14.03 -15.73 40.64
N ALA A 229 15.00 -15.23 41.42
CA ALA A 229 15.25 -15.68 42.80
C ALA A 229 14.05 -15.57 43.76
N ASN A 230 13.02 -14.76 43.40
CA ASN A 230 11.76 -14.63 44.15
C ASN A 230 10.64 -15.56 43.64
N GLY A 231 10.96 -16.58 42.83
CA GLY A 231 10.03 -17.59 42.31
C GLY A 231 9.15 -17.16 41.13
N LYS A 232 9.12 -15.85 40.80
CA LYS A 232 8.38 -15.33 39.63
C LYS A 232 9.08 -15.71 38.33
N LEU A 233 8.32 -15.95 37.26
CA LEU A 233 8.86 -16.27 35.93
C LEU A 233 9.78 -15.15 35.42
N ASP A 234 11.00 -15.52 35.03
CA ASP A 234 11.95 -14.63 34.37
C ASP A 234 11.61 -14.53 32.88
N ARG A 235 10.64 -13.67 32.61
CA ARG A 235 10.09 -13.46 31.28
C ARG A 235 11.08 -12.83 30.29
N ARG A 236 12.19 -12.22 30.76
CA ARG A 236 13.25 -11.72 29.89
C ARG A 236 14.09 -12.87 29.35
N THR A 237 14.46 -13.80 30.23
CA THR A 237 15.20 -15.01 29.87
C THR A 237 14.33 -15.94 29.00
N ILE A 238 13.05 -16.16 29.38
CA ILE A 238 12.07 -16.89 28.55
C ILE A 238 11.98 -16.30 27.12
N ALA A 239 11.85 -14.97 26.98
CA ALA A 239 11.77 -14.34 25.66
C ALA A 239 13.04 -14.57 24.81
N ALA A 240 14.22 -14.51 25.43
CA ALA A 240 15.49 -14.75 24.74
C ALA A 240 15.66 -16.23 24.32
N GLU A 241 15.24 -17.17 25.16
CA GLU A 241 15.28 -18.61 24.87
C GLU A 241 14.29 -18.99 23.75
N ILE A 242 13.06 -18.46 23.75
CA ILE A 242 12.11 -18.65 22.64
C ILE A 242 12.72 -18.14 21.33
N VAL A 243 13.26 -16.91 21.31
CA VAL A 243 13.85 -16.33 20.09
C VAL A 243 15.02 -17.18 19.60
N THR A 244 15.90 -17.63 20.49
CA THR A 244 17.01 -18.54 20.14
C THR A 244 16.49 -19.87 19.58
N SER A 245 15.46 -20.45 20.18
CA SER A 245 14.85 -21.71 19.72
C SER A 245 14.25 -21.56 18.31
N LEU A 246 13.50 -20.48 18.06
CA LEU A 246 12.90 -20.19 16.75
C LEU A 246 13.93 -19.89 15.65
N LEU A 247 15.11 -19.37 16.01
CA LEU A 247 16.22 -19.14 15.09
C LEU A 247 17.04 -20.42 14.81
N SER A 248 17.06 -21.37 15.76
CA SER A 248 17.88 -22.60 15.67
C SER A 248 17.30 -23.66 14.73
N THR A 249 16.04 -23.51 14.31
CA THR A 249 15.34 -24.44 13.40
C THR A 249 15.50 -24.11 11.91
N SER A 250 16.26 -23.08 11.51
CA SER A 250 16.44 -22.72 10.10
C SER A 250 17.86 -22.95 9.54
N PRO A 251 18.01 -23.71 8.43
CA PRO A 251 19.24 -23.72 7.64
C PRO A 251 19.33 -22.45 6.78
N ALA A 252 20.25 -21.54 7.16
CA ALA A 252 20.54 -20.33 6.39
C ALA A 252 20.96 -20.67 4.94
N THR A 253 20.07 -20.46 3.98
CA THR A 253 20.33 -20.67 2.54
C THR A 253 20.46 -19.34 1.81
N THR A 254 21.64 -18.72 1.95
CA THR A 254 22.05 -17.57 1.13
C THR A 254 22.18 -18.00 -0.33
N ARG A 255 21.10 -17.86 -1.13
CA ARG A 255 21.17 -18.00 -2.59
C ARG A 255 21.21 -16.62 -3.23
N ALA A 256 22.24 -16.37 -4.03
CA ALA A 256 22.32 -15.17 -4.84
C ALA A 256 21.18 -15.18 -5.89
N LEU A 257 20.28 -14.20 -5.82
CA LEU A 257 19.30 -13.92 -6.87
C LEU A 257 19.99 -13.08 -7.95
N THR A 258 20.46 -13.75 -9.01
CA THR A 258 21.14 -13.12 -10.15
C THR A 258 20.27 -12.96 -11.39
N ASP A 259 19.00 -13.33 -11.32
CA ASP A 259 18.01 -13.17 -12.39
C ASP A 259 16.85 -12.27 -11.94
N GLU A 260 16.23 -11.58 -12.90
CA GLU A 260 15.05 -10.74 -12.68
C GLU A 260 13.85 -11.61 -12.24
N PRO A 261 13.15 -11.28 -11.13
CA PRO A 261 12.13 -12.16 -10.59
C PRO A 261 10.94 -12.34 -11.55
N PRO A 262 10.41 -13.57 -11.69
CA PRO A 262 9.30 -13.84 -12.61
C PRO A 262 8.02 -13.11 -12.17
N SER A 263 7.27 -12.59 -13.15
CA SER A 263 6.13 -11.70 -12.95
C SER A 263 4.92 -12.07 -13.84
N GLY A 264 3.76 -11.50 -13.52
CA GLY A 264 2.45 -11.79 -14.12
C GLY A 264 1.74 -13.02 -13.51
N PRO A 265 0.47 -13.29 -13.88
CA PRO A 265 -0.37 -14.26 -13.16
C PRO A 265 0.20 -15.69 -13.17
N ALA A 266 0.86 -16.08 -14.26
CA ALA A 266 1.50 -17.39 -14.41
C ALA A 266 2.79 -17.57 -13.57
N ALA A 267 3.33 -16.49 -12.99
CA ALA A 267 4.42 -16.55 -12.02
C ALA A 267 3.93 -16.61 -10.56
N PHE A 268 2.64 -16.34 -10.32
CA PHE A 268 2.06 -16.43 -8.98
C PHE A 268 2.01 -17.88 -8.52
N GLY A 269 2.52 -18.13 -7.32
CA GLY A 269 2.59 -19.45 -6.73
C GLY A 269 3.41 -19.45 -5.45
N VAL A 270 3.45 -20.59 -4.76
CA VAL A 270 4.14 -20.74 -3.48
C VAL A 270 5.61 -20.25 -3.52
N PRO A 271 6.44 -20.56 -4.54
CA PRO A 271 7.82 -20.07 -4.58
C PRO A 271 7.93 -18.54 -4.69
N ALA A 272 7.08 -17.91 -5.51
CA ALA A 272 7.08 -16.47 -5.70
C ALA A 272 6.55 -15.74 -4.45
N MET A 273 5.58 -16.32 -3.76
CA MET A 273 5.05 -15.77 -2.51
C MET A 273 6.04 -15.90 -1.35
N VAL A 274 6.78 -17.02 -1.28
CA VAL A 274 7.89 -17.19 -0.34
C VAL A 274 8.98 -16.13 -0.56
N ALA A 275 9.37 -15.88 -1.82
CA ALA A 275 10.33 -14.82 -2.15
C ALA A 275 9.82 -13.43 -1.74
N LEU A 276 8.57 -13.10 -2.09
CA LEU A 276 7.94 -11.83 -1.72
C LEU A 276 7.83 -11.64 -0.19
N TRP A 277 7.51 -12.70 0.56
CA TRP A 277 7.49 -12.64 2.02
C TRP A 277 8.89 -12.46 2.60
N ASN A 278 9.90 -13.18 2.12
CA ASN A 278 11.29 -13.00 2.54
C ASN A 278 11.77 -11.55 2.29
N GLU A 279 11.42 -10.94 1.15
CA GLU A 279 11.65 -9.52 0.89
C GLU A 279 10.90 -8.59 1.85
N LEU A 280 9.59 -8.80 2.07
CA LEU A 280 8.74 -7.95 2.92
C LEU A 280 9.11 -8.00 4.41
N PHE A 281 9.62 -9.14 4.87
CA PHE A 281 10.03 -9.37 6.26
C PHE A 281 11.52 -9.14 6.51
N GLU A 282 12.33 -8.98 5.46
CA GLU A 282 13.81 -8.98 5.54
C GLU A 282 14.35 -10.27 6.22
N LEU A 283 13.75 -11.42 5.88
CA LEU A 283 14.08 -12.76 6.40
C LEU A 283 14.53 -13.70 5.27
N ALA A 284 15.25 -14.77 5.62
CA ALA A 284 15.64 -15.83 4.68
C ALA A 284 14.76 -17.10 4.78
N ASP A 285 13.92 -17.20 5.81
CA ASP A 285 13.40 -18.47 6.33
C ASP A 285 11.91 -18.73 6.04
N CYS A 286 11.25 -17.91 5.22
CA CYS A 286 9.87 -18.17 4.82
C CYS A 286 9.75 -19.46 4.00
N HIS A 287 8.70 -20.24 4.25
CA HIS A 287 8.39 -21.47 3.54
C HIS A 287 6.88 -21.61 3.31
N ALA A 288 6.47 -22.62 2.55
CA ALA A 288 5.07 -22.86 2.19
C ALA A 288 4.09 -22.98 3.38
N GLY A 289 4.60 -23.36 4.56
CA GLY A 289 3.84 -23.52 5.80
C GLY A 289 3.91 -22.32 6.74
N SER A 290 4.59 -21.21 6.38
CA SER A 290 4.66 -20.02 7.22
C SER A 290 3.32 -19.28 7.28
N ASP A 291 2.91 -18.83 8.46
CA ASP A 291 1.81 -17.90 8.66
C ASP A 291 2.34 -16.45 8.67
N PHE A 292 1.64 -15.55 7.99
CA PHE A 292 2.02 -14.16 7.82
C PHE A 292 2.18 -13.42 9.16
N PHE A 293 1.27 -13.67 10.10
CA PHE A 293 1.23 -13.00 11.39
C PHE A 293 2.27 -13.57 12.35
N ASP A 294 2.70 -14.82 12.15
CA ASP A 294 3.74 -15.51 12.93
C ASP A 294 5.16 -15.04 12.56
N LEU A 295 5.35 -14.67 11.29
CA LEU A 295 6.54 -13.94 10.84
C LEU A 295 6.61 -12.50 11.36
N GLY A 296 5.54 -12.02 12.03
CA GLY A 296 5.42 -10.66 12.55
C GLY A 296 4.64 -9.71 11.65
N GLY A 297 3.88 -10.24 10.69
CA GLY A 297 3.06 -9.46 9.77
C GLY A 297 2.05 -8.58 10.50
N ASP A 298 1.82 -7.37 10.00
CA ASP A 298 0.86 -6.42 10.54
C ASP A 298 -0.05 -5.91 9.40
N SER A 299 -1.05 -5.08 9.70
CA SER A 299 -1.96 -4.55 8.67
C SER A 299 -1.25 -3.68 7.63
N LEU A 300 -0.14 -3.02 7.99
CA LEU A 300 0.66 -2.23 7.04
C LEU A 300 1.44 -3.13 6.08
N LEU A 301 2.03 -4.23 6.56
CA LEU A 301 2.62 -5.26 5.72
C LEU A 301 1.56 -5.99 4.90
N ALA A 302 0.36 -6.21 5.43
CA ALA A 302 -0.75 -6.83 4.70
C ALA A 302 -1.16 -5.98 3.49
N ILE A 303 -1.35 -4.67 3.70
CA ILE A 303 -1.62 -3.70 2.64
C ILE A 303 -0.47 -3.64 1.62
N ARG A 304 0.79 -3.74 2.07
CA ARG A 304 1.95 -3.84 1.15
C ARG A 304 1.96 -5.15 0.38
N LEU A 305 1.68 -6.29 1.01
CA LEU A 305 1.62 -7.59 0.37
C LEU A 305 0.56 -7.61 -0.72
N ALA A 306 -0.68 -7.19 -0.41
CA ALA A 306 -1.75 -7.09 -1.39
C ALA A 306 -1.37 -6.17 -2.57
N ALA A 307 -0.78 -5.01 -2.28
CA ALA A 307 -0.32 -4.08 -3.31
C ALA A 307 0.85 -4.64 -4.15
N GLU A 308 1.79 -5.38 -3.56
CA GLU A 308 2.88 -6.04 -4.31
C GLU A 308 2.36 -7.23 -5.12
N VAL A 309 1.29 -7.91 -4.68
CA VAL A 309 0.69 -9.03 -5.41
C VAL A 309 -0.05 -8.56 -6.65
N ASP A 310 -0.92 -7.54 -6.52
CA ASP A 310 -1.55 -6.83 -7.63
C ASP A 310 -0.49 -6.36 -8.65
N VAL A 311 0.52 -5.66 -8.15
CA VAL A 311 1.58 -5.08 -8.97
C VAL A 311 2.50 -6.09 -9.67
N ARG A 312 2.94 -7.15 -8.99
CA ARG A 312 3.92 -8.11 -9.55
C ARG A 312 3.26 -9.21 -10.36
N PHE A 313 2.01 -9.56 -10.04
CA PHE A 313 1.34 -10.73 -10.58
C PHE A 313 0.01 -10.42 -11.28
N ASP A 314 -0.47 -9.17 -11.29
CA ASP A 314 -1.75 -8.77 -11.92
C ASP A 314 -2.94 -9.58 -11.34
N LEU A 315 -2.92 -9.76 -10.02
CA LEU A 315 -3.91 -10.52 -9.24
C LEU A 315 -4.39 -9.71 -8.03
N THR A 316 -5.70 -9.58 -7.86
CA THR A 316 -6.27 -8.95 -6.67
C THR A 316 -6.19 -9.90 -5.48
N MET A 317 -5.52 -9.47 -4.40
CA MET A 317 -5.51 -10.17 -3.12
C MET A 317 -6.34 -9.39 -2.11
N ASP A 318 -7.59 -9.83 -1.89
CA ASP A 318 -8.42 -9.31 -0.81
C ASP A 318 -7.77 -9.57 0.56
N LEU A 319 -7.75 -8.57 1.43
CA LEU A 319 -7.14 -8.69 2.76
C LEU A 319 -7.82 -9.77 3.63
N ASP A 320 -9.10 -10.00 3.42
CA ASP A 320 -9.85 -11.06 4.12
C ASP A 320 -9.29 -12.45 3.82
N LEU A 321 -8.78 -12.69 2.60
CA LEU A 321 -8.08 -13.95 2.28
C LEU A 321 -6.80 -14.13 3.10
N LEU A 322 -6.05 -13.05 3.37
CA LEU A 322 -4.85 -13.12 4.20
C LEU A 322 -5.16 -13.48 5.66
N TYR A 323 -6.30 -13.03 6.19
CA TYR A 323 -6.74 -13.38 7.54
C TYR A 323 -7.35 -14.80 7.62
N ALA A 324 -8.09 -15.22 6.58
CA ALA A 324 -8.82 -16.50 6.56
C ALA A 324 -7.97 -17.69 6.06
N ALA A 325 -7.28 -17.55 4.93
CA ALA A 325 -6.56 -18.63 4.26
C ALA A 325 -5.10 -18.68 4.73
N ARG A 326 -4.84 -19.44 5.80
CA ARG A 326 -3.51 -19.59 6.41
C ARG A 326 -3.15 -21.07 6.54
N PRO A 327 -1.87 -21.46 6.35
CA PRO A 327 -0.68 -20.64 6.10
C PRO A 327 -0.47 -20.29 4.61
N LEU A 328 0.71 -19.78 4.23
CA LEU A 328 1.05 -19.25 2.89
C LEU A 328 0.54 -20.08 1.70
N HIS A 329 0.67 -21.41 1.71
CA HIS A 329 0.17 -22.23 0.60
C HIS A 329 -1.37 -22.20 0.46
N ALA A 330 -2.10 -22.08 1.56
CA ALA A 330 -3.56 -21.93 1.54
C ALA A 330 -3.97 -20.54 1.00
N LEU A 331 -3.23 -19.49 1.37
CA LEU A 331 -3.42 -18.15 0.78
C LEU A 331 -3.22 -18.16 -0.73
N VAL A 332 -2.13 -18.78 -1.19
CA VAL A 332 -1.83 -18.91 -2.63
C VAL A 332 -2.93 -19.68 -3.36
N GLY A 333 -3.45 -20.77 -2.77
CA GLY A 333 -4.60 -21.49 -3.29
C GLY A 333 -5.83 -20.58 -3.41
N ALA A 334 -6.23 -19.94 -2.31
CA ALA A 334 -7.43 -19.09 -2.28
C ALA A 334 -7.38 -17.90 -3.25
N VAL A 335 -6.21 -17.29 -3.46
CA VAL A 335 -6.04 -16.22 -4.47
C VAL A 335 -6.12 -16.78 -5.89
N LEU A 336 -5.55 -17.96 -6.15
CA LEU A 336 -5.65 -18.61 -7.47
C LEU A 336 -7.09 -19.08 -7.77
N ASP A 337 -7.80 -19.64 -6.79
CA ASP A 337 -9.19 -20.07 -6.92
C ASP A 337 -10.11 -18.85 -7.19
N ARG A 338 -9.88 -17.73 -6.48
CA ARG A 338 -10.61 -16.48 -6.71
C ARG A 338 -10.32 -15.89 -8.09
N ALA A 339 -9.06 -15.90 -8.53
CA ALA A 339 -8.66 -15.46 -9.87
C ALA A 339 -9.17 -16.37 -11.01
N GLN A 340 -9.50 -17.63 -10.73
CA GLN A 340 -10.16 -18.54 -11.67
C GLN A 340 -11.69 -18.39 -11.66
N GLY A 341 -12.26 -17.93 -10.52
CA GLY A 341 -13.69 -17.65 -10.38
C GLY A 341 -14.14 -16.30 -10.94
N GLU A 342 -13.24 -15.31 -11.03
CA GLU A 342 -13.49 -14.04 -11.70
C GLU A 342 -13.31 -14.21 -13.23
N ALA A 343 -14.43 -14.13 -13.97
CA ALA A 343 -14.40 -14.24 -15.42
C ALA A 343 -13.61 -13.08 -16.05
N PHE A 344 -12.70 -13.37 -16.98
CA PHE A 344 -12.00 -12.33 -17.71
C PHE A 344 -12.97 -11.52 -18.60
N GLU A 345 -13.18 -10.26 -18.23
CA GLU A 345 -13.96 -9.30 -19.01
C GLU A 345 -13.04 -8.37 -19.82
N VAL A 346 -13.30 -8.27 -21.12
CA VAL A 346 -12.58 -7.34 -22.02
C VAL A 346 -12.93 -5.89 -21.66
N ILE A 347 -14.18 -5.61 -21.29
CA ILE A 347 -14.64 -4.29 -20.85
C ILE A 347 -14.98 -4.35 -19.36
N ARG A 348 -14.31 -3.54 -18.52
CA ARG A 348 -14.60 -3.44 -17.08
C ARG A 348 -14.74 -1.98 -16.63
N PRO A 349 -15.46 -1.68 -15.54
CA PRO A 349 -15.49 -0.32 -14.98
C PRO A 349 -14.11 0.10 -14.45
N LEU A 350 -13.74 1.37 -14.64
CA LEU A 350 -12.52 1.97 -14.04
C LEU A 350 -12.81 2.82 -12.79
N ALA A 351 -14.08 3.09 -12.50
CA ALA A 351 -14.56 3.74 -11.29
C ALA A 351 -15.81 3.02 -10.78
N THR A 352 -16.03 3.00 -9.46
CA THR A 352 -17.16 2.30 -8.82
C THR A 352 -18.49 3.05 -8.90
N GLY A 353 -18.57 4.10 -9.72
CA GLY A 353 -19.81 4.82 -9.97
C GLY A 353 -20.67 4.10 -10.99
N GLU A 354 -21.64 3.30 -10.54
CA GLU A 354 -22.83 2.90 -11.33
C GLU A 354 -23.78 4.10 -11.57
N GLY A 355 -23.23 5.30 -11.76
CA GLY A 355 -23.99 6.49 -12.10
C GLY A 355 -24.46 6.40 -13.55
N GLN A 356 -25.73 6.73 -13.78
CA GLN A 356 -26.25 7.00 -15.11
C GLN A 356 -25.62 8.30 -15.66
N ALA A 357 -24.39 8.22 -16.16
CA ALA A 357 -23.72 9.34 -16.81
C ALA A 357 -24.48 9.72 -18.10
N ILE A 358 -24.83 11.00 -18.23
CA ILE A 358 -25.68 11.56 -19.30
C ILE A 358 -24.81 12.01 -20.49
N GLY A 359 -23.68 11.32 -20.74
CA GLY A 359 -22.63 11.81 -21.61
C GLY A 359 -21.76 10.73 -22.23
N THR A 360 -20.97 11.15 -23.22
CA THR A 360 -20.03 10.35 -24.00
C THR A 360 -19.28 9.32 -23.17
N ARG A 361 -19.32 8.04 -23.56
CA ARG A 361 -18.54 6.99 -22.89
C ARG A 361 -17.05 7.11 -23.22
N VAL A 362 -16.19 6.87 -22.24
CA VAL A 362 -14.73 6.94 -22.40
C VAL A 362 -14.11 5.57 -22.11
N TYR A 363 -13.51 4.96 -23.14
CA TYR A 363 -12.85 3.66 -23.06
C TYR A 363 -11.33 3.80 -23.04
N PHE A 364 -10.68 3.41 -21.96
CA PHE A 364 -9.24 3.45 -21.81
C PHE A 364 -8.59 2.12 -22.23
N MET A 365 -7.80 2.17 -23.30
CA MET A 365 -7.02 1.04 -23.81
C MET A 365 -5.92 0.64 -22.82
N HIS A 366 -5.77 -0.65 -22.56
CA HIS A 366 -4.70 -1.18 -21.71
C HIS A 366 -3.28 -0.71 -22.08
N GLY A 367 -2.39 -0.76 -21.10
CA GLY A 367 -0.96 -0.52 -21.27
C GLY A 367 -0.20 -1.66 -21.94
N ALA A 368 1.12 -1.51 -22.03
CA ALA A 368 2.01 -2.45 -22.72
C ALA A 368 2.02 -3.90 -22.16
N LEU A 369 1.49 -4.10 -20.95
CA LEU A 369 1.40 -5.37 -20.22
C LEU A 369 -0.06 -5.82 -20.01
N GLY A 370 -1.04 -5.27 -20.74
CA GLY A 370 -2.46 -5.61 -20.57
C GLY A 370 -3.15 -4.89 -19.40
N GLN A 371 -2.39 -4.17 -18.57
CA GLN A 371 -2.83 -3.51 -17.36
C GLN A 371 -3.63 -2.21 -17.61
N THR A 372 -4.58 -1.90 -16.74
CA THR A 372 -5.46 -0.72 -16.86
C THR A 372 -5.50 0.21 -15.64
N HIS A 373 -4.89 -0.17 -14.50
CA HIS A 373 -4.79 0.68 -13.29
C HIS A 373 -4.13 2.05 -13.53
N MET A 374 -3.30 2.17 -14.56
CA MET A 374 -2.61 3.42 -14.92
C MET A 374 -3.57 4.57 -15.28
N TRP A 375 -4.83 4.26 -15.55
CA TRP A 375 -5.86 5.23 -15.92
C TRP A 375 -6.65 5.77 -14.73
N GLU A 376 -6.55 5.18 -13.53
CA GLU A 376 -7.32 5.58 -12.34
C GLU A 376 -7.24 7.08 -11.99
N PRO A 377 -6.05 7.76 -12.02
CA PRO A 377 -5.99 9.18 -11.72
C PRO A 377 -6.74 10.03 -12.75
N LEU A 378 -6.75 9.60 -14.01
CA LEU A 378 -7.40 10.29 -15.12
C LEU A 378 -8.91 10.04 -15.14
N ALA A 379 -9.33 8.79 -14.89
CA ALA A 379 -10.74 8.43 -14.71
C ALA A 379 -11.35 9.21 -13.52
N THR A 380 -10.64 9.28 -12.38
CA THR A 380 -11.04 10.11 -11.23
C THR A 380 -11.13 11.60 -11.59
N SER A 381 -10.22 12.09 -12.45
CA SER A 381 -10.19 13.51 -12.87
C SER A 381 -11.28 13.88 -13.88
N LEU A 382 -11.87 12.90 -14.58
CA LEU A 382 -13.06 13.08 -15.44
C LEU A 382 -14.35 13.20 -14.60
N GLY A 383 -14.41 12.56 -13.44
CA GLY A 383 -15.57 12.61 -12.54
C GLY A 383 -16.83 11.97 -13.15
N ASP A 384 -17.99 12.27 -12.57
CA ASP A 384 -19.26 11.60 -12.88
C ASP A 384 -19.93 12.08 -14.20
N GLU A 385 -19.29 13.00 -14.93
CA GLU A 385 -19.79 13.55 -16.20
C GLU A 385 -19.73 12.54 -17.37
N HIS A 386 -18.89 11.50 -17.24
CA HIS A 386 -18.66 10.48 -18.26
C HIS A 386 -18.61 9.08 -17.63
N SER A 387 -19.22 8.07 -18.26
CA SER A 387 -18.98 6.69 -17.85
C SER A 387 -17.60 6.22 -18.33
N VAL A 388 -16.74 5.79 -17.41
CA VAL A 388 -15.33 5.46 -17.66
C VAL A 388 -15.04 3.97 -17.51
N TRP A 389 -14.56 3.38 -18.61
CA TRP A 389 -14.39 1.94 -18.79
C TRP A 389 -12.96 1.62 -19.24
N ALA A 390 -12.45 0.45 -18.85
CA ALA A 390 -11.19 -0.11 -19.33
C ALA A 390 -11.43 -1.12 -20.45
N ILE A 391 -10.58 -1.12 -21.47
CA ILE A 391 -10.40 -2.23 -22.41
C ILE A 391 -9.17 -3.02 -21.94
N ASN A 392 -9.38 -4.17 -21.30
CA ASN A 392 -8.32 -5.02 -20.75
C ASN A 392 -7.64 -5.85 -21.85
N GLY A 393 -6.32 -5.99 -21.77
CA GLY A 393 -5.56 -6.85 -22.69
C GLY A 393 -5.33 -8.22 -22.08
N ARG A 394 -5.93 -9.28 -22.65
CA ARG A 394 -5.78 -10.65 -22.12
C ARG A 394 -4.34 -11.16 -22.28
N ILE A 395 -3.69 -11.55 -21.19
CA ILE A 395 -2.38 -12.21 -21.19
C ILE A 395 -2.51 -13.65 -20.68
N VAL A 396 -1.93 -14.59 -21.42
CA VAL A 396 -1.86 -16.01 -21.05
C VAL A 396 -0.38 -16.42 -21.07
N ARG A 397 0.15 -16.86 -19.93
CA ARG A 397 1.56 -17.30 -19.78
C ARG A 397 2.59 -16.26 -20.28
N GLY A 398 2.35 -14.98 -20.00
CA GLY A 398 3.28 -13.88 -20.32
C GLY A 398 3.25 -13.39 -21.77
N VAL A 399 2.40 -13.97 -22.63
CA VAL A 399 2.14 -13.48 -24.00
C VAL A 399 0.68 -13.06 -24.14
N PRO A 400 0.31 -12.20 -25.11
CA PRO A 400 -1.09 -11.86 -25.33
C PRO A 400 -1.86 -13.12 -25.75
N ALA A 401 -3.11 -13.26 -25.33
CA ALA A 401 -3.94 -14.42 -25.70
C ALA A 401 -4.20 -14.51 -27.22
N VAL A 402 -4.09 -13.37 -27.90
CA VAL A 402 -4.17 -13.23 -29.36
C VAL A 402 -2.79 -13.14 -30.01
N ASN A 403 -2.68 -13.63 -31.24
CA ASN A 403 -1.42 -13.70 -31.98
C ASN A 403 -1.06 -12.44 -32.80
N SER A 404 -1.96 -11.45 -32.89
CA SER A 404 -1.77 -10.26 -33.73
C SER A 404 -2.56 -9.04 -33.24
N ALA A 405 -2.12 -7.84 -33.62
CA ALA A 405 -2.79 -6.58 -33.31
C ALA A 405 -4.21 -6.51 -33.89
N SER A 406 -4.40 -7.08 -35.09
CA SER A 406 -5.73 -7.16 -35.71
C SER A 406 -6.66 -8.08 -34.92
N ALA A 407 -6.18 -9.24 -34.45
CA ALA A 407 -6.98 -10.12 -33.60
C ALA A 407 -7.37 -9.46 -32.26
N ALA A 408 -6.45 -8.73 -31.61
CA ALA A 408 -6.77 -7.93 -30.41
C ALA A 408 -7.88 -6.91 -30.70
N CYS A 409 -7.72 -6.11 -31.75
CA CYS A 409 -8.71 -5.07 -32.07
C CYS A 409 -10.07 -5.66 -32.47
N THR A 410 -10.11 -6.87 -33.07
CA THR A 410 -11.39 -7.58 -33.32
C THR A 410 -12.07 -7.99 -32.01
N GLU A 411 -11.36 -8.64 -31.07
CA GLU A 411 -11.89 -8.99 -29.74
C GLU A 411 -12.42 -7.74 -29.01
N TYR A 412 -11.71 -6.60 -29.14
CA TYR A 412 -12.11 -5.35 -28.52
C TYR A 412 -13.34 -4.72 -29.18
N VAL A 413 -13.47 -4.78 -30.52
CA VAL A 413 -14.67 -4.29 -31.22
C VAL A 413 -15.88 -5.17 -30.91
N GLU A 414 -15.72 -6.50 -30.83
CA GLU A 414 -16.80 -7.40 -30.42
C GLU A 414 -17.28 -7.08 -29.00
N ALA A 415 -16.36 -6.89 -28.05
CA ALA A 415 -16.72 -6.54 -26.67
C ALA A 415 -17.35 -5.13 -26.56
N LEU A 416 -16.87 -4.16 -27.34
CA LEU A 416 -17.47 -2.82 -27.42
C LEU A 416 -18.89 -2.87 -28.00
N ALA A 417 -19.14 -3.65 -29.05
CA ALA A 417 -20.46 -3.79 -29.68
C ALA A 417 -21.53 -4.30 -28.70
N HIS A 418 -21.17 -5.21 -27.78
CA HIS A 418 -22.07 -5.70 -26.74
C HIS A 418 -22.30 -4.69 -25.60
N HIS A 419 -21.40 -3.73 -25.40
CA HIS A 419 -21.40 -2.86 -24.22
C HIS A 419 -21.85 -1.41 -24.49
N CYS A 420 -21.40 -0.79 -25.58
CA CYS A 420 -21.56 0.66 -25.77
C CYS A 420 -23.02 1.12 -26.00
N GLY A 421 -23.84 0.28 -26.65
CA GLY A 421 -25.19 0.64 -27.08
C GLY A 421 -25.17 1.69 -28.20
N GLU A 422 -26.14 2.59 -28.20
CA GLU A 422 -26.23 3.71 -29.16
C GLU A 422 -25.45 4.96 -28.71
N GLU A 423 -24.96 4.97 -27.46
CA GLU A 423 -24.26 6.13 -26.88
C GLU A 423 -22.89 6.36 -27.53
N PRO A 424 -22.60 7.58 -28.02
CA PRO A 424 -21.35 7.84 -28.71
C PRO A 424 -20.17 7.82 -27.76
N PHE A 425 -19.06 7.24 -28.21
CA PHE A 425 -17.90 6.97 -27.35
C PHE A 425 -16.57 7.39 -27.95
N ILE A 426 -15.58 7.54 -27.08
CA ILE A 426 -14.19 7.85 -27.40
C ILE A 426 -13.31 6.71 -26.85
N ILE A 427 -12.32 6.28 -27.64
CA ILE A 427 -11.25 5.42 -27.14
C ILE A 427 -10.02 6.28 -26.83
N VAL A 428 -9.42 6.07 -25.66
CA VAL A 428 -8.20 6.75 -25.22
C VAL A 428 -7.07 5.71 -25.17
N GLY A 429 -5.91 6.04 -25.74
CA GLY A 429 -4.77 5.12 -25.74
C GLY A 429 -3.43 5.84 -25.59
N TYR A 430 -2.43 5.10 -25.11
CA TYR A 430 -1.12 5.62 -24.75
C TYR A 430 0.02 4.88 -25.46
N SER A 431 1.06 5.62 -25.87
CA SER A 431 2.32 5.07 -26.37
C SER A 431 2.11 4.01 -27.47
N ALA A 432 2.59 2.77 -27.30
CA ALA A 432 2.41 1.72 -28.30
C ALA A 432 0.96 1.23 -28.43
N THR A 433 0.17 1.19 -27.35
CA THR A 433 -1.21 0.70 -27.39
C THR A 433 -2.21 1.75 -27.86
N GLY A 434 -1.82 3.03 -27.96
CA GLY A 434 -2.58 4.02 -28.73
C GLY A 434 -2.74 3.66 -30.21
N VAL A 435 -1.84 2.85 -30.77
CA VAL A 435 -2.02 2.26 -32.11
C VAL A 435 -3.19 1.28 -32.13
N LEU A 436 -3.36 0.47 -31.06
CA LEU A 436 -4.52 -0.42 -30.90
C LEU A 436 -5.80 0.39 -30.67
N ALA A 437 -5.74 1.48 -29.89
CA ALA A 437 -6.88 2.38 -29.70
C ALA A 437 -7.37 2.98 -31.03
N TYR A 438 -6.46 3.48 -31.88
CA TYR A 438 -6.80 3.97 -33.21
C TYR A 438 -7.37 2.87 -34.12
N GLU A 439 -6.73 1.68 -34.19
CA GLU A 439 -7.18 0.59 -35.05
C GLU A 439 -8.52 -0.01 -34.58
N THR A 440 -8.74 -0.11 -33.27
CA THR A 440 -10.03 -0.49 -32.66
C THR A 440 -11.10 0.54 -33.00
N SER A 441 -10.79 1.84 -32.89
CA SER A 441 -11.72 2.92 -33.28
C SER A 441 -12.09 2.84 -34.76
N ARG A 442 -11.12 2.53 -35.64
CA ARG A 442 -11.35 2.34 -37.08
C ARG A 442 -12.22 1.13 -37.39
N LEU A 443 -11.97 0.01 -36.72
CA LEU A 443 -12.76 -1.20 -36.93
C LEU A 443 -14.18 -1.05 -36.35
N ALA A 444 -14.34 -0.33 -35.24
CA ALA A 444 -15.63 0.05 -34.67
C ALA A 444 -16.43 0.99 -35.58
N GLU A 445 -15.81 2.05 -36.13
CA GLU A 445 -16.44 2.96 -37.11
C GLU A 445 -16.87 2.17 -38.37
N ALA A 446 -16.02 1.28 -38.88
CA ALA A 446 -16.34 0.43 -40.02
C ALA A 446 -17.43 -0.62 -39.74
N ALA A 447 -17.63 -1.00 -38.47
CA ALA A 447 -18.72 -1.85 -38.01
C ALA A 447 -20.02 -1.07 -37.69
N GLY A 448 -20.03 0.26 -37.87
CA GLY A 448 -21.19 1.11 -37.62
C GLY A 448 -21.42 1.49 -36.15
N LEU A 449 -20.46 1.23 -35.25
CA LEU A 449 -20.54 1.66 -33.86
C LEU A 449 -20.39 3.19 -33.74
N PRO A 450 -20.98 3.84 -32.72
CA PRO A 450 -21.03 5.30 -32.59
C PRO A 450 -19.71 5.92 -32.08
N VAL A 451 -18.61 5.67 -32.79
CA VAL A 451 -17.27 6.22 -32.49
C VAL A 451 -17.25 7.73 -32.77
N ARG A 452 -17.08 8.55 -31.74
CA ARG A 452 -16.82 10.01 -31.90
C ARG A 452 -15.38 10.27 -32.34
N GLY A 453 -14.44 9.50 -31.83
CA GLY A 453 -13.05 9.48 -32.28
C GLY A 453 -12.09 8.89 -31.25
N VAL A 454 -10.81 9.25 -31.35
CA VAL A 454 -9.74 8.67 -30.54
C VAL A 454 -8.82 9.73 -29.95
N VAL A 455 -8.46 9.57 -28.67
CA VAL A 455 -7.45 10.39 -27.99
C VAL A 455 -6.16 9.58 -27.88
N LEU A 456 -5.07 10.14 -28.38
CA LEU A 456 -3.77 9.51 -28.49
C LEU A 456 -2.75 10.27 -27.66
N LEU A 457 -2.30 9.67 -26.56
CA LEU A 457 -1.27 10.25 -25.69
C LEU A 457 0.09 9.67 -26.05
N GLU A 458 1.07 10.52 -26.37
CA GLU A 458 2.47 10.10 -26.64
C GLU A 458 2.60 8.98 -27.71
N THR A 459 1.60 8.86 -28.58
CA THR A 459 1.46 7.71 -29.48
C THR A 459 2.14 8.02 -30.81
N THR A 460 3.16 7.25 -31.18
CA THR A 460 3.81 7.37 -32.50
C THR A 460 3.10 6.49 -33.53
N PRO A 461 2.72 7.00 -34.72
CA PRO A 461 2.07 6.18 -35.74
C PRO A 461 3.07 5.17 -36.32
N PRO A 462 2.69 3.92 -36.60
CA PRO A 462 3.65 2.91 -37.06
C PRO A 462 4.31 3.24 -38.40
N ALA A 463 3.63 4.02 -39.25
CA ALA A 463 3.94 4.23 -40.66
C ALA A 463 5.29 4.91 -40.96
N LEU A 464 5.94 5.53 -39.96
CA LEU A 464 7.23 6.19 -40.14
C LEU A 464 8.32 5.21 -40.67
N PRO A 465 9.29 5.69 -41.48
CA PRO A 465 10.43 4.91 -41.93
C PRO A 465 11.15 4.23 -40.77
N ARG A 466 11.68 3.01 -40.97
CA ARG A 466 12.36 2.27 -39.89
C ARG A 466 13.50 3.08 -39.25
N SER A 467 14.22 3.91 -40.00
CA SER A 467 15.24 4.83 -39.48
C SER A 467 14.64 5.89 -38.54
N ILE A 468 13.59 6.60 -38.96
CA ILE A 468 12.92 7.62 -38.15
C ILE A 468 12.21 7.00 -36.95
N ARG A 469 11.51 5.88 -37.12
CA ARG A 469 10.89 5.15 -36.01
C ARG A 469 11.96 4.61 -35.06
N SER A 470 13.10 4.14 -35.55
CA SER A 470 14.24 3.76 -34.70
C SER A 470 14.97 4.97 -34.13
N LEU A 471 14.86 6.20 -34.66
CA LEU A 471 15.43 7.41 -34.08
C LEU A 471 14.51 8.04 -33.03
N ALA A 472 13.19 7.99 -33.23
CA ALA A 472 12.17 8.38 -32.26
C ALA A 472 12.12 7.37 -31.11
N TYR A 473 12.05 6.06 -31.44
CA TYR A 473 12.28 4.99 -30.49
C TYR A 473 13.65 5.17 -29.84
N ALA A 474 14.76 5.33 -30.58
CA ALA A 474 16.07 5.56 -29.94
C ALA A 474 16.24 6.91 -29.24
N SER A 475 15.35 7.90 -29.43
CA SER A 475 15.34 9.12 -28.61
C SER A 475 14.63 8.82 -27.29
N HIS A 476 13.47 8.17 -27.37
CA HIS A 476 12.81 7.48 -26.25
C HIS A 476 13.70 6.38 -25.62
N LEU A 477 14.77 5.93 -26.31
CA LEU A 477 15.84 5.03 -25.84
C LEU A 477 17.17 5.76 -25.49
N ARG A 478 17.32 7.07 -25.71
CA ARG A 478 18.52 7.88 -25.35
C ARG A 478 18.24 8.88 -24.22
N HIS A 479 17.04 9.44 -24.17
CA HIS A 479 16.44 10.02 -22.95
C HIS A 479 16.03 8.92 -21.94
N ARG A 480 16.40 7.65 -22.20
CA ARG A 480 16.06 6.40 -21.47
C ARG A 480 16.76 6.20 -20.13
N GLN A 481 16.83 7.28 -19.37
CA GLN A 481 16.21 7.11 -18.06
C GLN A 481 14.74 6.76 -18.27
N SER A 482 14.01 7.52 -19.12
CA SER A 482 12.58 7.44 -19.49
C SER A 482 11.98 6.05 -19.66
N THR A 483 11.98 5.38 -20.82
CA THR A 483 11.14 4.17 -21.00
C THR A 483 11.51 3.02 -20.04
N ALA A 484 12.81 2.79 -19.78
CA ALA A 484 13.24 1.89 -18.73
C ALA A 484 13.01 2.44 -17.31
N ALA A 485 12.60 3.69 -17.09
CA ALA A 485 12.03 4.24 -15.85
C ALA A 485 10.57 4.70 -16.05
N VAL A 486 9.86 4.02 -16.96
CA VAL A 486 8.41 3.80 -16.93
C VAL A 486 8.20 2.33 -16.59
N VAL A 487 9.08 1.43 -17.06
CA VAL A 487 9.28 0.10 -16.45
C VAL A 487 9.88 0.26 -15.04
N ARG A 488 11.10 0.77 -14.82
CA ARG A 488 11.61 1.15 -13.48
C ARG A 488 10.90 2.38 -12.87
N TRP A 489 9.69 2.76 -13.28
CA TRP A 489 8.80 3.60 -12.47
C TRP A 489 7.50 2.89 -12.16
N ALA A 490 6.95 2.04 -13.02
CA ALA A 490 5.97 1.05 -12.60
C ALA A 490 6.63 0.21 -11.50
N VAL A 491 7.75 -0.46 -11.83
CA VAL A 491 8.63 -1.21 -10.94
C VAL A 491 9.31 -0.35 -9.86
N LYS A 492 9.54 0.97 -9.99
CA LYS A 492 9.91 1.80 -8.81
C LYS A 492 8.71 2.36 -8.04
N ARG A 493 7.47 2.30 -8.51
CA ARG A 493 6.27 2.68 -7.74
C ARG A 493 5.72 1.46 -7.00
N SER A 494 6.00 0.26 -7.54
CA SER A 494 6.19 -1.00 -6.82
C SER A 494 7.28 -0.83 -5.75
N LEU A 495 8.56 -0.82 -6.14
CA LEU A 495 9.68 -0.86 -5.21
C LEU A 495 9.82 0.39 -4.32
N ALA A 496 9.23 1.56 -4.61
CA ALA A 496 9.23 2.69 -3.65
C ALA A 496 8.14 2.57 -2.57
N LYS A 497 7.29 1.53 -2.62
CA LYS A 497 6.59 1.01 -1.44
C LYS A 497 7.45 0.02 -0.64
N GLY A 498 8.58 -0.44 -1.19
CA GLY A 498 9.53 -1.41 -0.61
C GLY A 498 11.00 -0.97 -0.62
N ALA A 499 11.44 -0.33 0.49
CA ALA A 499 12.83 -0.02 0.88
C ALA A 499 13.44 1.36 0.49
N GLN A 500 13.58 2.22 1.51
CA GLN A 500 14.92 2.76 1.85
C GLN A 500 15.76 1.60 2.41
N VAL A 501 17.11 1.65 2.38
CA VAL A 501 18.12 0.57 2.69
C VAL A 501 18.55 -0.16 1.40
N ILE A 502 19.81 -0.32 0.96
CA ILE A 502 21.18 0.16 1.29
C ILE A 502 21.90 0.33 -0.08
N GLY A 503 22.65 1.40 -0.38
CA GLY A 503 24.11 1.48 -0.21
C GLY A 503 24.90 1.40 -1.53
N ARG A 504 25.67 2.45 -1.86
CA ARG A 504 26.44 2.55 -3.12
C ARG A 504 27.77 1.78 -3.08
N ARG A 505 28.07 0.97 -4.11
CA ARG A 505 29.33 1.04 -4.90
C ARG A 505 29.28 0.12 -6.13
N ARG A 506 30.08 0.45 -7.16
CA ARG A 506 30.09 -0.19 -8.48
C ARG A 506 31.43 -0.91 -8.68
N PRO A 507 31.47 -2.23 -8.91
CA PRO A 507 32.68 -2.93 -9.35
C PRO A 507 32.95 -2.67 -10.83
N ALA A 508 34.22 -2.70 -11.24
CA ALA A 508 34.62 -2.63 -12.64
C ALA A 508 34.51 -4.02 -13.30
N GLY A 509 34.20 -4.07 -14.61
CA GLY A 509 34.26 -5.30 -15.41
C GLY A 509 32.95 -5.99 -15.79
N ALA A 510 31.80 -5.30 -15.77
CA ALA A 510 30.54 -5.90 -16.23
C ALA A 510 30.48 -6.07 -17.77
N PRO A 511 30.08 -7.24 -18.29
CA PRO A 511 29.83 -7.43 -19.72
C PRO A 511 28.60 -6.63 -20.20
N SER A 512 28.55 -6.36 -21.51
CA SER A 512 27.54 -5.50 -22.12
C SER A 512 26.15 -6.15 -22.22
N THR A 513 25.15 -5.43 -21.72
CA THR A 513 23.69 -5.52 -21.98
C THR A 513 22.96 -6.84 -21.68
N PRO A 514 21.91 -6.82 -20.82
CA PRO A 514 20.87 -7.86 -20.87
C PRO A 514 20.03 -7.71 -22.14
N THR A 515 19.59 -8.82 -22.71
CA THR A 515 18.74 -8.84 -23.90
C THR A 515 17.31 -8.41 -23.56
N GLU A 516 16.99 -7.14 -23.80
CA GLU A 516 15.62 -6.60 -23.70
C GLU A 516 14.67 -7.34 -24.65
N SER A 517 13.83 -8.23 -24.12
CA SER A 517 12.60 -8.63 -24.81
C SER A 517 11.58 -7.48 -24.68
N ASN A 518 10.94 -7.09 -25.78
CA ASN A 518 9.94 -6.01 -25.75
C ASN A 518 8.69 -6.47 -24.97
N PRO A 519 7.95 -5.57 -24.30
CA PRO A 519 6.67 -5.92 -23.65
C PRO A 519 5.66 -6.60 -24.58
N PRO A 520 4.76 -7.47 -24.08
CA PRO A 520 3.90 -8.34 -24.91
C PRO A 520 3.08 -7.60 -25.96
N PHE A 521 2.32 -6.56 -25.57
CA PHE A 521 1.53 -5.79 -26.54
C PHE A 521 2.38 -4.84 -27.39
N VAL A 522 3.59 -4.47 -26.94
CA VAL A 522 4.56 -3.74 -27.77
C VAL A 522 5.08 -4.64 -28.89
N GLN A 523 5.32 -5.94 -28.63
CA GLN A 523 5.66 -6.92 -29.68
C GLN A 523 4.50 -7.08 -30.67
N LEU A 524 3.26 -7.20 -30.18
CA LEU A 524 2.05 -7.33 -30.99
C LEU A 524 1.88 -6.16 -31.99
N VAL A 525 2.20 -4.93 -31.57
CA VAL A 525 2.16 -3.72 -32.40
C VAL A 525 3.42 -3.56 -33.30
N LYS A 526 4.54 -4.26 -33.00
CA LYS A 526 5.85 -4.14 -33.67
C LYS A 526 5.87 -4.77 -35.07
N GLY A 527 5.14 -4.15 -35.99
CA GLY A 527 5.00 -4.62 -37.38
C GLY A 527 3.64 -4.30 -37.97
N HIS A 528 2.64 -4.11 -37.10
CA HIS A 528 1.30 -3.71 -37.50
C HIS A 528 1.31 -2.36 -38.25
N ARG A 529 0.39 -2.24 -39.21
CA ARG A 529 0.14 -1.07 -40.05
C ARG A 529 -1.37 -0.80 -39.96
N PRO A 530 -1.81 0.16 -39.13
CA PRO A 530 -3.24 0.43 -38.99
C PRO A 530 -3.81 0.98 -40.31
N GLY A 531 -5.08 0.71 -40.54
CA GLY A 531 -5.78 1.18 -41.74
C GLY A 531 -5.97 2.70 -41.75
N ARG A 532 -6.19 3.27 -42.93
CA ARG A 532 -6.61 4.67 -43.02
C ARG A 532 -8.12 4.78 -42.78
N ALA A 533 -8.52 5.66 -41.86
CA ALA A 533 -9.91 5.90 -41.44
C ALA A 533 -10.40 7.30 -41.89
N ASN A 534 -11.55 7.76 -41.40
CA ASN A 534 -11.95 9.18 -41.39
C ASN A 534 -12.25 9.66 -39.96
N ILE A 535 -11.40 9.26 -39.02
CA ILE A 535 -11.58 9.42 -37.58
C ILE A 535 -10.96 10.72 -37.10
N GLN A 536 -11.67 11.45 -36.24
CA GLN A 536 -11.10 12.60 -35.55
C GLN A 536 -10.12 12.11 -34.47
N VAL A 537 -8.91 12.66 -34.51
CA VAL A 537 -7.83 12.31 -33.58
C VAL A 537 -7.49 13.54 -32.75
N VAL A 538 -7.50 13.40 -31.44
CA VAL A 538 -6.89 14.36 -30.52
C VAL A 538 -5.56 13.78 -30.06
N LEU A 539 -4.47 14.42 -30.45
CA LEU A 539 -3.11 14.05 -30.09
C LEU A 539 -2.66 14.89 -28.89
N ILE A 540 -2.22 14.24 -27.82
CA ILE A 540 -1.68 14.90 -26.61
C ILE A 540 -0.20 14.52 -26.49
N GLU A 541 0.65 15.54 -26.51
CA GLU A 541 2.11 15.43 -26.56
C GLU A 541 2.74 16.15 -25.36
N THR A 542 3.88 15.66 -24.88
CA THR A 542 4.74 16.33 -23.90
C THR A 542 5.90 17.02 -24.62
N ARG A 543 6.39 18.14 -24.08
CA ARG A 543 7.31 19.02 -24.79
C ARG A 543 8.74 18.45 -24.85
N ASP A 544 9.11 17.80 -25.96
CA ASP A 544 10.49 17.35 -26.23
C ASP A 544 11.29 18.36 -27.08
N PRO A 545 12.28 19.10 -26.52
CA PRO A 545 13.16 19.96 -27.31
C PRO A 545 14.20 19.20 -28.16
N GLY A 546 14.34 17.88 -28.00
CA GLY A 546 15.31 17.02 -28.68
C GLY A 546 14.76 16.24 -29.88
N LEU A 547 13.44 16.21 -30.10
CA LEU A 547 12.83 15.48 -31.22
C LEU A 547 11.87 16.36 -32.05
N ALA A 548 12.39 16.98 -33.10
CA ALA A 548 11.60 17.65 -34.13
C ALA A 548 10.88 16.65 -35.05
N LEU A 549 10.02 15.80 -34.48
CA LEU A 549 9.15 14.89 -35.20
C LEU A 549 7.71 15.40 -35.05
N ASP A 550 7.16 15.96 -36.13
CA ASP A 550 5.77 16.40 -36.19
C ASP A 550 4.82 15.18 -36.18
N LEU A 551 4.45 14.73 -34.98
CA LEU A 551 3.54 13.59 -34.81
C LEU A 551 2.14 13.91 -35.33
N LYS A 552 1.70 15.17 -35.27
CA LYS A 552 0.44 15.65 -35.87
C LYS A 552 0.43 15.41 -37.37
N LEU A 553 1.48 15.80 -38.10
CA LEU A 553 1.64 15.54 -39.52
C LEU A 553 1.67 14.03 -39.81
N ALA A 554 2.40 13.26 -38.99
CA ALA A 554 2.50 11.82 -39.13
C ALA A 554 1.15 11.09 -38.92
N TRP A 555 0.31 11.55 -37.97
CA TRP A 555 -1.05 11.05 -37.77
C TRP A 555 -2.03 11.53 -38.83
N THR A 556 -1.89 12.76 -39.33
CA THR A 556 -2.72 13.30 -40.43
C THR A 556 -2.63 12.42 -41.68
N ALA A 557 -1.44 11.90 -41.98
CA ALA A 557 -1.20 10.95 -43.08
C ALA A 557 -1.87 9.55 -42.90
N VAL A 558 -2.42 9.25 -41.71
CA VAL A 558 -3.08 7.99 -41.36
C VAL A 558 -4.59 8.22 -41.17
N ALA A 559 -4.98 9.22 -40.38
CA ALA A 559 -6.36 9.46 -39.94
C ALA A 559 -7.27 10.12 -41.00
N ARG A 560 -6.69 10.78 -42.01
CA ARG A 560 -7.34 11.53 -43.12
C ARG A 560 -8.27 12.70 -42.74
N ARG A 561 -8.85 12.70 -41.54
CA ARG A 561 -9.60 13.81 -40.94
C ARG A 561 -8.65 14.76 -40.20
N ARG A 562 -9.21 15.87 -39.70
CA ARG A 562 -8.55 16.81 -38.79
C ARG A 562 -7.92 16.08 -37.59
N VAL A 563 -6.65 16.35 -37.36
CA VAL A 563 -5.91 15.97 -36.14
C VAL A 563 -5.73 17.24 -35.32
N ASP A 564 -6.35 17.28 -34.15
CA ASP A 564 -6.14 18.33 -33.16
C ASP A 564 -4.98 17.94 -32.24
N SER A 565 -4.16 18.90 -31.80
CA SER A 565 -2.86 18.65 -31.17
C SER A 565 -2.64 19.56 -29.97
N HIS A 566 -2.47 18.98 -28.79
CA HIS A 566 -2.23 19.69 -27.53
C HIS A 566 -0.85 19.34 -27.00
N VAL A 567 -0.01 20.34 -26.71
CA VAL A 567 1.33 20.14 -26.16
C VAL A 567 1.35 20.58 -24.70
N LEU A 568 1.48 19.61 -23.80
CA LEU A 568 1.60 19.81 -22.36
C LEU A 568 3.02 20.30 -22.03
N ASN A 569 3.13 21.37 -21.25
CA ASN A 569 4.41 21.95 -20.86
C ASN A 569 4.99 21.25 -19.62
N VAL A 570 5.29 19.95 -19.80
CA VAL A 570 5.75 19.02 -18.75
C VAL A 570 7.01 18.30 -19.22
N ASP A 571 7.92 17.98 -18.28
CA ASP A 571 9.13 17.22 -18.58
C ASP A 571 8.77 15.75 -18.92
N HIS A 572 8.88 15.42 -20.21
CA HIS A 572 8.85 14.09 -20.85
C HIS A 572 8.08 12.94 -20.19
N HIS A 573 7.05 12.45 -20.90
CA HIS A 573 6.43 11.14 -20.68
C HIS A 573 5.75 10.93 -19.31
N LEU A 574 5.67 11.93 -18.43
CA LEU A 574 5.12 11.81 -17.08
C LEU A 574 3.62 12.19 -16.94
N ALA A 575 2.95 12.68 -17.99
CA ALA A 575 1.60 13.26 -17.87
C ALA A 575 0.49 12.31 -17.36
N LEU A 576 0.57 11.00 -17.61
CA LEU A 576 -0.33 9.98 -17.03
C LEU A 576 0.19 9.39 -15.72
N ILE A 577 1.45 9.64 -15.42
CA ILE A 577 2.27 8.95 -14.42
C ILE A 577 2.30 9.79 -13.12
N ASP A 578 2.37 11.11 -13.26
CA ASP A 578 2.09 12.07 -12.19
C ASP A 578 0.60 12.47 -12.20
N PRO A 579 -0.17 12.15 -11.13
CA PRO A 579 -1.55 12.61 -10.97
C PRO A 579 -1.73 14.14 -11.03
N SER A 580 -0.67 14.94 -10.88
CA SER A 580 -0.75 16.41 -10.98
C SER A 580 -1.21 16.91 -12.35
N HIS A 581 -0.96 16.15 -13.42
CA HIS A 581 -1.33 16.50 -14.81
C HIS A 581 -2.65 15.87 -15.28
N ALA A 582 -3.19 14.92 -14.52
CA ALA A 582 -4.47 14.26 -14.85
C ALA A 582 -5.65 15.23 -15.03
N PRO A 583 -5.79 16.34 -14.26
CA PRO A 583 -6.84 17.34 -14.49
C PRO A 583 -6.73 18.07 -15.84
N GLU A 584 -5.50 18.37 -16.31
CA GLU A 584 -5.26 19.05 -17.59
C GLU A 584 -5.60 18.14 -18.77
N VAL A 585 -5.19 16.87 -18.70
CA VAL A 585 -5.57 15.83 -19.67
C VAL A 585 -7.08 15.57 -19.65
N ALA A 586 -7.70 15.53 -18.48
CA ALA A 586 -9.15 15.36 -18.35
C ALA A 586 -9.94 16.53 -18.97
N ALA A 587 -9.44 17.76 -18.85
CA ALA A 587 -10.07 18.93 -19.49
C ALA A 587 -10.08 18.81 -21.02
N ILE A 588 -8.97 18.38 -21.63
CA ILE A 588 -8.88 18.14 -23.09
C ILE A 588 -9.85 17.02 -23.53
N ILE A 589 -9.94 15.93 -22.75
CA ILE A 589 -10.87 14.83 -23.03
C ILE A 589 -12.33 15.29 -22.91
N ARG A 590 -12.70 16.08 -21.89
CA ARG A 590 -14.04 16.69 -21.76
C ARG A 590 -14.37 17.57 -22.95
N GLU A 591 -13.47 18.48 -23.33
CA GLU A 591 -13.68 19.39 -24.47
C GLU A 591 -14.00 18.61 -25.76
N PHE A 592 -13.23 17.54 -26.03
CA PHE A 592 -13.47 16.66 -27.17
C PHE A 592 -14.76 15.83 -27.03
N ALA A 593 -15.11 15.40 -25.81
CA ALA A 593 -16.31 14.63 -25.53
C ALA A 593 -17.61 15.46 -25.61
N HIS A 594 -17.54 16.77 -25.35
CA HIS A 594 -18.67 17.71 -25.40
C HIS A 594 -18.83 18.43 -26.74
N HIS A 595 -17.80 18.46 -27.59
CA HIS A 595 -17.89 19.11 -28.90
C HIS A 595 -19.00 18.47 -29.75
N GLN A 596 -20.11 19.19 -29.93
CA GLN A 596 -21.15 18.79 -30.87
C GLN A 596 -20.60 18.86 -32.29
N SER A 597 -21.10 17.98 -33.16
CA SER A 597 -20.75 17.89 -34.58
C SER A 597 -21.35 19.04 -35.42
N GLY A 598 -21.15 20.27 -34.97
CA GLY A 598 -21.45 21.51 -35.67
C GLY A 598 -20.33 21.91 -36.64
N ASP A 599 -20.12 21.09 -37.67
CA ASP A 599 -19.53 21.48 -38.96
C ASP A 599 -19.78 20.36 -39.98
N ARG A 600 -21.05 20.28 -40.41
CA ARG A 600 -21.47 19.69 -41.69
C ARG A 600 -22.19 20.78 -42.49
N GLN A 601 -21.42 21.70 -43.06
CA GLN A 601 -21.79 22.51 -44.22
C GLN A 601 -20.61 22.53 -45.20
#